data_AF-A0A6T6I738-F1
#
_entry.id   AF-A0A6T6I738-F1
#
_cell.length_a   1.000
_cell.length_b   1.000
_cell.length_c   1.000
_cell.angle_alpha   90.00
_cell.angle_beta   90.00
_cell.angle_gamma   90.00
#
_symmetry.space_group_name_H-M   'P 1'
#
loop_
_entity.id
_entity.type
_entity.pdbx_description
1 polymer ?
#
loop_
_entity_poly.entity_id
_entity_poly.type
_entity_poly.pdbx_seq_one_letter_code
_entity_poly.pdbx_strand_id
1 'polypeptide(L)'
;MTMLKLNDPFWYFLNMYLSLLTSEALAQLVSHVVPHFIIGMALLAGLFGFFMLFQGFMITPSDFPNWLEWTHYIAFHTYSWRSFMKTEFDGRTFDSELFPTGESVLQFYEIEDVNRDNDIQLLELAGYALSLHLCSFLVLHVRHTFYGRLEAPCGSQWQWNGIQ
;
A
#
# COMPACT_ATOMS: atom_id res chain seq x y z
N MET A 1 -19.66 -20.28 17.76
CA MET A 1 -18.75 -19.51 16.90
C MET A 1 -19.54 -18.34 16.34
N THR A 2 -19.48 -17.20 17.02
CA THR A 2 -20.10 -15.96 16.56
C THR A 2 -19.28 -15.45 15.38
N MET A 3 -19.78 -15.64 14.16
CA MET A 3 -19.22 -14.97 12.99
C MET A 3 -19.31 -13.47 13.24
N LEU A 4 -18.18 -12.77 13.11
CA LEU A 4 -18.13 -11.31 13.17
C LEU A 4 -19.14 -10.74 12.17
N LYS A 5 -20.08 -9.92 12.65
CA LYS A 5 -21.12 -9.27 11.84
C LYS A 5 -20.51 -8.06 11.09
N LEU A 6 -19.63 -8.33 10.13
CA LEU A 6 -19.03 -7.32 9.25
C LEU A 6 -20.09 -6.71 8.35
N ASN A 7 -20.00 -5.39 8.14
CA ASN A 7 -20.80 -4.73 7.13
C ASN A 7 -20.17 -5.00 5.76
N ASP A 8 -20.96 -5.53 4.82
CA ASP A 8 -20.53 -5.89 3.46
C ASP A 8 -19.16 -6.61 3.38
N PRO A 9 -19.08 -7.90 3.78
CA PRO A 9 -17.80 -8.62 3.87
C PRO A 9 -17.03 -8.67 2.54
N PHE A 10 -17.72 -8.68 1.40
CA PHE A 10 -17.08 -8.66 0.09
C PHE A 10 -16.18 -7.43 -0.11
N TRP A 11 -16.71 -6.24 0.14
CA TRP A 11 -15.97 -4.98 -0.02
C TRP A 11 -14.82 -4.86 0.98
N TYR A 12 -15.05 -5.31 2.22
CA TYR A 12 -14.00 -5.39 3.23
C TYR A 12 -12.84 -6.28 2.78
N PHE A 13 -13.12 -7.50 2.33
CA PHE A 13 -12.08 -8.43 1.87
C PHE A 13 -11.41 -7.96 0.57
N LEU A 14 -12.16 -7.30 -0.32
CA LEU A 14 -11.60 -6.73 -1.55
C LEU A 14 -10.60 -5.61 -1.21
N ASN A 15 -10.97 -4.69 -0.33
CA ASN A 15 -10.06 -3.62 0.12
C ASN A 15 -8.79 -4.20 0.78
N MET A 16 -8.95 -5.21 1.64
CA MET A 16 -7.84 -5.92 2.27
C MET A 16 -6.92 -6.58 1.22
N TYR A 17 -7.50 -7.23 0.21
CA TYR A 17 -6.76 -7.87 -0.86
C TYR A 17 -5.99 -6.86 -1.72
N LEU A 18 -6.62 -5.77 -2.15
CA LEU A 18 -5.96 -4.70 -2.92
C LEU A 18 -4.83 -4.03 -2.13
N SER A 19 -5.02 -3.83 -0.84
CA SER A 19 -4.01 -3.26 0.06
C SER A 19 -2.79 -4.19 0.17
N LEU A 20 -3.04 -5.49 0.34
CA LEU A 20 -1.98 -6.49 0.36
C LEU A 20 -1.22 -6.55 -0.96
N LEU A 21 -1.95 -6.54 -2.09
CA LEU A 21 -1.36 -6.53 -3.43
C LEU A 21 -0.47 -5.31 -3.65
N THR A 22 -0.90 -4.13 -3.22
CA THR A 22 -0.13 -2.88 -3.30
C THR A 22 1.14 -2.95 -2.45
N SER A 23 1.03 -3.46 -1.22
CA SER A 23 2.16 -3.67 -0.32
C SER A 23 3.19 -4.65 -0.92
N GLU A 24 2.72 -5.74 -1.52
CA GLU A 24 3.59 -6.72 -2.18
C GLU A 24 4.31 -6.10 -3.38
N ALA A 25 3.60 -5.35 -4.22
CA ALA A 25 4.18 -4.65 -5.36
C ALA A 25 5.29 -3.67 -4.94
N LEU A 26 5.11 -2.96 -3.82
CA LEU A 26 6.15 -2.08 -3.29
C LEU A 26 7.37 -2.88 -2.79
N ALA A 27 7.14 -3.99 -2.08
CA ALA A 27 8.22 -4.85 -1.61
C ALA A 27 9.04 -5.43 -2.78
N GLN A 28 8.35 -5.86 -3.85
CA GLN A 28 8.98 -6.32 -5.08
C GLN A 28 9.83 -5.21 -5.73
N LEU A 29 9.31 -3.99 -5.83
CA LEU A 29 10.07 -2.85 -6.36
C LEU A 29 11.36 -2.60 -5.57
N VAL A 30 11.28 -2.58 -4.24
CA VAL A 30 12.45 -2.39 -3.37
C VAL A 30 13.47 -3.51 -3.57
N SER A 31 13.03 -4.76 -3.74
CA SER A 31 13.91 -5.91 -3.99
C SER A 31 14.72 -5.78 -5.28
N HIS A 32 14.18 -5.10 -6.30
CA HIS A 32 14.87 -4.90 -7.57
C HIS A 32 15.89 -3.76 -7.52
N VAL A 33 15.68 -2.78 -6.63
CA VAL A 33 16.53 -1.59 -6.49
C VAL A 33 17.70 -1.85 -5.53
N VAL A 34 17.46 -2.56 -4.43
CA VAL A 34 18.45 -2.73 -3.37
C VAL A 34 19.28 -4.00 -3.60
N PRO A 35 20.62 -3.91 -3.68
CA PRO A 35 21.47 -5.09 -3.89
C PRO A 35 21.57 -5.99 -2.65
N HIS A 36 21.26 -5.47 -1.46
CA HIS A 36 21.37 -6.18 -0.19
C HIS A 36 20.01 -6.32 0.50
N PHE A 37 19.48 -7.55 0.57
CA PHE A 37 18.15 -7.86 1.08
C PHE A 37 17.86 -7.27 2.48
N ILE A 38 18.79 -7.44 3.44
CA ILE A 38 18.60 -6.96 4.83
C ILE A 38 18.35 -5.43 4.88
N ILE A 39 19.11 -4.65 4.11
CA ILE A 39 18.97 -3.19 4.09
C ILE A 39 17.63 -2.82 3.43
N GLY A 40 17.24 -3.52 2.36
CA GLY A 40 15.95 -3.29 1.68
C GLY A 40 14.76 -3.52 2.61
N MET A 41 14.76 -4.61 3.38
CA MET A 41 13.69 -4.90 4.34
C MET A 41 13.62 -3.88 5.48
N ALA A 42 14.78 -3.42 5.98
CA ALA A 42 14.82 -2.38 7.02
C ALA A 42 14.24 -1.05 6.52
N LEU A 43 14.60 -0.62 5.30
CA LEU A 43 14.07 0.59 4.68
C LEU A 43 12.56 0.50 4.44
N LEU A 44 12.08 -0.64 3.92
CA LEU A 44 10.66 -0.87 3.67
C LEU A 44 9.85 -0.85 4.97
N ALA A 45 10.34 -1.49 6.04
CA ALA A 45 9.69 -1.47 7.33
C ALA A 45 9.62 -0.05 7.93
N GLY A 46 10.71 0.73 7.80
CA GLY A 46 10.73 2.13 8.20
C GLY A 46 9.74 2.99 7.42
N LEU A 47 9.66 2.78 6.10
CA LEU A 47 8.72 3.49 5.23
C LEU A 47 7.25 3.16 5.55
N PHE A 48 6.93 1.88 5.75
CA PHE A 48 5.60 1.46 6.16
C PHE A 48 5.22 1.99 7.53
N GLY A 49 6.12 1.93 8.50
CA GLY A 49 5.90 2.52 9.82
C GLY A 49 5.64 4.02 9.74
N PHE A 50 6.44 4.74 8.94
CA PHE A 50 6.26 6.17 8.72
C PHE A 50 4.89 6.47 8.08
N PHE A 51 4.50 5.76 7.02
CA PHE A 51 3.19 5.96 6.40
C PHE A 51 2.02 5.60 7.31
N MET A 52 2.12 4.59 8.18
CA MET A 52 1.06 4.26 9.14
C MET A 52 0.83 5.36 10.19
N LEU A 53 1.84 6.17 10.51
CA LEU A 53 1.68 7.31 11.42
C LEU A 53 0.80 8.41 10.81
N PHE A 54 0.93 8.65 9.49
CA PHE A 54 0.27 9.75 8.77
C PHE A 54 -0.91 9.32 7.89
N GLN A 55 -1.35 8.07 7.99
CA GLN A 55 -2.48 7.55 7.21
C GLN A 55 -3.86 8.10 7.64
N GLY A 56 -3.93 8.90 8.71
CA GLY A 56 -5.18 9.41 9.28
C GLY A 56 -5.78 8.54 10.40
N PHE A 57 -5.09 7.49 10.85
CA PHE A 57 -5.53 6.66 11.99
C PHE A 57 -5.03 7.17 13.34
N MET A 58 -3.71 7.44 13.46
CA MET A 58 -3.14 7.87 14.75
C MET A 58 -3.33 9.37 15.01
N ILE A 59 -3.32 10.15 13.94
CA ILE A 59 -3.47 11.61 13.95
C ILE A 59 -4.43 11.95 12.81
N THR A 60 -5.42 12.79 13.09
CA THR A 60 -6.42 13.26 12.13
C THR A 60 -5.76 14.21 11.12
N PRO A 61 -6.19 14.25 9.84
CA PRO A 61 -5.53 15.04 8.81
C PRO A 61 -5.37 16.53 9.11
N SER A 62 -6.32 17.15 9.82
CA SER A 62 -6.24 18.56 10.25
C SER A 62 -5.10 18.88 11.23
N ASP A 63 -4.61 17.88 11.97
CA ASP A 63 -3.52 18.06 12.94
C ASP A 63 -2.13 17.83 12.32
N PHE A 64 -2.06 17.55 11.02
CA PHE A 64 -0.77 17.37 10.34
C PHE A 64 -0.03 18.69 10.20
N PRO A 65 1.29 18.71 10.48
CA PRO A 65 2.08 19.87 10.14
C PRO A 65 2.19 19.97 8.60
N ASN A 66 1.97 21.17 8.04
CA ASN A 66 1.89 21.43 6.60
C ASN A 66 3.04 20.82 5.76
N TRP A 67 4.23 20.62 6.34
CA TRP A 67 5.38 20.04 5.64
C TRP A 67 5.33 18.51 5.50
N LEU A 68 4.43 17.83 6.22
CA LEU A 68 4.19 16.38 6.16
C LEU A 68 2.86 16.00 5.52
N GLU A 69 2.01 16.96 5.19
CA GLU A 69 0.68 16.72 4.61
C GLU A 69 0.74 15.86 3.33
N TRP A 70 1.80 16.03 2.52
CA TRP A 70 2.03 15.22 1.31
C TRP A 70 2.10 13.71 1.58
N THR A 71 2.52 13.29 2.78
CA THR A 71 2.64 11.87 3.14
C THR A 71 1.27 11.19 3.17
N HIS A 72 0.22 11.93 3.55
CA HIS A 72 -1.16 11.44 3.57
C HIS A 72 -1.65 11.06 2.17
N TYR A 73 -1.25 11.83 1.15
CA TYR A 73 -1.64 11.60 -0.25
C TYR A 73 -0.82 10.49 -0.94
N ILE A 74 0.42 10.26 -0.50
CA ILE A 74 1.28 9.23 -1.09
C ILE A 74 1.06 7.86 -0.43
N ALA A 75 0.73 7.83 0.85
CA ALA A 75 0.52 6.59 1.59
C ALA A 75 -0.73 5.86 1.08
N PHE A 76 -0.54 4.73 0.38
CA PHE A 76 -1.65 3.87 -0.04
C PHE A 76 -2.52 3.42 1.15
N HIS A 77 -1.92 3.32 2.34
CA HIS A 77 -2.63 2.97 3.57
C HIS A 77 -3.75 3.96 3.92
N THR A 78 -3.62 5.24 3.57
CA THR A 78 -4.66 6.26 3.78
C THR A 78 -5.97 5.87 3.10
N TYR A 79 -5.89 5.49 1.83
CA TYR A 79 -7.06 5.12 1.03
C TYR A 79 -7.69 3.81 1.53
N SER A 80 -6.85 2.84 1.90
CA SER A 80 -7.29 1.58 2.51
C SER A 80 -8.03 1.81 3.83
N TRP A 81 -7.47 2.65 4.70
CA TRP A 81 -8.05 3.03 5.98
C TRP A 81 -9.40 3.71 5.82
N ARG A 82 -9.49 4.70 4.92
CA ARG A 82 -10.73 5.42 4.62
C ARG A 82 -11.83 4.48 4.11
N SER A 83 -11.47 3.53 3.24
CA SER A 83 -12.40 2.50 2.76
C SER A 83 -12.90 1.60 3.90
N PHE A 84 -12.01 1.11 4.77
CA PHE A 84 -12.41 0.29 5.92
C PHE A 84 -13.35 1.03 6.88
N MET A 85 -13.01 2.28 7.20
CA MET A 85 -13.82 3.11 8.09
C MET A 85 -15.22 3.32 7.53
N LYS A 86 -15.32 3.71 6.25
CA LYS A 86 -16.64 3.89 5.63
C LYS A 86 -17.41 2.58 5.56
N THR A 87 -16.80 1.47 5.14
CA THR A 87 -17.49 0.18 5.06
C THR A 87 -18.07 -0.24 6.41
N GLU A 88 -17.32 -0.16 7.51
CA GLU A 88 -17.81 -0.68 8.79
C GLU A 88 -18.74 0.28 9.54
N PHE A 89 -18.47 1.60 9.49
CA PHE A 89 -19.18 2.58 10.31
C PHE A 89 -20.38 3.24 9.62
N ASP A 90 -20.50 3.18 8.29
CA ASP A 90 -21.63 3.80 7.58
C ASP A 90 -22.98 3.19 7.99
N GLY A 91 -23.91 4.02 8.45
CA GLY A 91 -25.24 3.59 8.89
C GLY A 91 -25.25 2.80 10.21
N ARG A 92 -24.15 2.76 10.97
CA ARG A 92 -24.11 2.10 12.28
C ARG A 92 -24.54 3.03 13.40
N THR A 93 -25.16 2.45 14.43
CA THR A 93 -25.44 3.12 15.70
C THR A 93 -24.75 2.37 16.82
N PHE A 94 -24.24 3.10 17.79
CA PHE A 94 -23.51 2.55 18.92
C PHE A 94 -24.16 3.00 20.22
N ASP A 95 -24.14 2.12 21.22
CA ASP A 95 -24.56 2.44 22.57
C ASP A 95 -23.39 3.12 23.32
N SER A 96 -23.00 4.30 22.85
CA SER A 96 -21.94 5.10 23.45
C SER A 96 -22.34 6.59 23.50
N GLU A 97 -22.06 7.23 24.62
CA GLU A 97 -22.35 8.67 24.81
C GLU A 97 -21.43 9.57 23.97
N LEU A 98 -20.22 9.11 23.69
CA LEU A 98 -19.20 9.89 22.97
C LEU A 98 -19.41 9.84 21.44
N PHE A 99 -19.76 8.66 20.92
CA PHE A 99 -20.02 8.42 19.50
C PHE A 99 -21.31 7.61 19.34
N PRO A 100 -22.49 8.26 19.31
CA PRO A 100 -23.78 7.57 19.22
C PRO A 100 -24.02 6.96 17.84
N THR A 101 -23.37 7.47 16.80
CA THR A 101 -23.52 7.04 15.40
C THR A 101 -22.16 6.81 14.74
N GLY A 102 -22.09 5.93 13.76
CA GLY A 102 -20.85 5.71 13.01
C GLY A 102 -20.44 6.92 12.16
N GLU A 103 -21.41 7.75 11.77
CA GLU A 103 -21.19 9.03 11.12
C GLU A 103 -20.41 10.00 12.02
N SER A 104 -20.67 9.99 13.33
CA SER A 104 -19.89 10.80 14.28
C SER A 104 -18.42 10.33 14.39
N VAL A 105 -18.18 9.03 14.19
CA VAL A 105 -16.82 8.46 14.11
C VAL A 105 -16.15 8.87 12.79
N LEU A 106 -16.87 8.78 11.67
CA LEU A 106 -16.35 9.20 10.35
C LEU A 106 -16.02 10.69 10.30
N GLN A 107 -16.82 11.52 10.99
CA GLN A 107 -16.58 12.94 11.17
C GLN A 107 -15.31 13.22 11.97
N PHE A 108 -15.11 12.50 13.08
CA PHE A 108 -13.91 12.65 13.90
C PHE A 108 -12.61 12.38 13.13
N TYR A 109 -12.64 11.45 12.16
CA TYR A 109 -11.50 11.13 11.32
C TYR A 109 -11.46 11.89 9.99
N GLU A 110 -12.40 12.81 9.74
CA GLU A 110 -12.48 13.59 8.48
C GLU A 110 -12.64 12.72 7.22
N ILE A 111 -13.47 11.67 7.30
CA ILE A 111 -13.71 10.69 6.21
C ILE A 111 -15.14 10.86 5.62
N GLU A 112 -15.86 11.91 6.00
CA GLU A 112 -17.25 12.15 5.59
C GLU A 112 -17.45 12.31 4.07
N ASP A 113 -16.42 12.76 3.37
CA ASP A 113 -16.40 13.01 1.92
C ASP A 113 -16.35 11.72 1.09
N VAL A 114 -16.08 10.58 1.73
CA VAL A 114 -15.97 9.27 1.06
C VAL A 114 -17.35 8.66 0.87
N ASN A 115 -17.81 8.60 -0.37
CA ASN A 115 -19.00 7.84 -0.74
C ASN A 115 -18.66 6.38 -0.94
N ARG A 116 -19.30 5.48 -0.17
CA ARG A 116 -19.14 4.02 -0.30
C ARG A 116 -19.46 3.53 -1.72
N ASP A 117 -20.49 4.11 -2.34
CA ASP A 117 -20.99 3.68 -3.65
C ASP A 117 -20.11 4.16 -4.81
N ASN A 118 -19.15 5.06 -4.53
CA ASN A 118 -18.14 5.47 -5.49
C ASN A 118 -16.88 4.64 -5.23
N ASP A 119 -16.66 3.60 -6.02
CA ASP A 119 -15.46 2.73 -6.00
C ASP A 119 -14.13 3.46 -6.30
N ILE A 120 -14.10 4.79 -6.22
CA ILE A 120 -12.96 5.64 -6.54
C ILE A 120 -11.76 5.28 -5.65
N GLN A 121 -11.93 5.05 -4.34
CA GLN A 121 -10.79 4.69 -3.48
C GLN A 121 -10.20 3.33 -3.85
N LEU A 122 -11.05 2.34 -4.14
CA LEU A 122 -10.59 1.01 -4.56
C LEU A 122 -9.87 1.08 -5.92
N LEU A 123 -10.36 1.93 -6.82
CA LEU A 123 -9.75 2.16 -8.13
C LEU A 123 -8.41 2.89 -7.99
N GLU A 124 -8.29 3.82 -7.04
CA GLU A 124 -7.02 4.47 -6.69
C GLU A 124 -6.00 3.45 -6.16
N LEU A 125 -6.39 2.56 -5.24
CA LEU A 125 -5.52 1.46 -4.77
C LEU A 125 -5.08 0.56 -5.92
N ALA A 126 -6.02 0.14 -6.78
CA ALA A 126 -5.70 -0.70 -7.94
C ALA A 126 -4.75 0.02 -8.91
N GLY A 127 -4.94 1.31 -9.12
CA GLY A 127 -4.05 2.16 -9.92
C GLY A 127 -2.64 2.22 -9.32
N TYR A 128 -2.53 2.38 -8.00
CA TYR A 128 -1.25 2.33 -7.28
C TYR A 128 -0.55 0.98 -7.46
N ALA A 129 -1.24 -0.14 -7.23
CA ALA A 129 -0.69 -1.47 -7.43
C ALA A 129 -0.16 -1.67 -8.86
N LEU A 130 -0.96 -1.27 -9.86
CA LEU A 130 -0.57 -1.37 -11.27
C LEU A 130 0.64 -0.49 -11.59
N SER A 131 0.68 0.73 -11.07
CA SER A 131 1.83 1.63 -11.24
C SER A 131 3.12 1.05 -10.66
N LEU A 132 3.07 0.46 -9.46
CA LEU A 132 4.23 -0.15 -8.80
C LEU A 132 4.71 -1.41 -9.52
N HIS A 133 3.79 -2.22 -10.04
CA HIS A 133 4.15 -3.37 -10.88
C HIS A 133 4.79 -2.94 -12.21
N LEU A 134 4.25 -1.92 -12.87
CA LEU A 134 4.85 -1.36 -14.08
C LEU A 134 6.25 -0.81 -13.80
N CYS A 135 6.43 -0.05 -12.72
CA CYS A 135 7.75 0.42 -12.30
C CYS A 135 8.70 -0.75 -12.04
N SER A 136 8.24 -1.80 -11.36
CA SER A 136 9.04 -3.01 -11.09
C SER A 136 9.46 -3.70 -12.38
N PHE A 137 8.53 -3.86 -13.33
CA PHE A 137 8.81 -4.42 -14.64
C PHE A 137 9.81 -3.57 -15.42
N LEU A 138 9.67 -2.23 -15.41
CA LEU A 138 10.59 -1.32 -16.08
C LEU A 138 11.99 -1.37 -15.47
N VAL A 139 12.12 -1.37 -14.14
CA VAL A 139 13.41 -1.51 -13.45
C VAL A 139 14.09 -2.81 -13.84
N LEU A 140 13.35 -3.93 -13.81
CA LEU A 140 13.87 -5.22 -14.26
C LEU A 140 14.26 -5.20 -15.74
N HIS A 141 13.45 -4.61 -16.60
CA HIS A 141 13.71 -4.54 -18.03
C HIS A 141 14.96 -3.73 -18.36
N VAL A 142 15.15 -2.60 -17.68
CA VAL A 142 16.36 -1.77 -17.77
C VAL A 142 17.55 -2.55 -17.26
N ARG A 143 17.47 -3.13 -16.05
CA ARG A 143 18.59 -3.90 -15.49
C ARG A 143 18.97 -5.08 -16.39
N HIS A 144 18.01 -5.83 -16.91
CA HIS A 144 18.26 -6.94 -17.83
C HIS A 144 18.94 -6.46 -19.12
N THR A 145 18.45 -5.37 -19.71
CA THR A 145 18.99 -4.82 -20.97
C THR A 145 20.38 -4.20 -20.83
N PHE A 146 20.72 -3.65 -19.67
CA PHE A 146 22.02 -3.04 -19.39
C PHE A 146 23.04 -4.04 -18.84
N TYR A 147 22.70 -4.88 -17.85
CA TYR A 147 23.62 -5.89 -17.30
C TYR A 147 23.81 -7.09 -18.24
N GLY A 148 22.77 -7.56 -18.93
CA GLY A 148 22.89 -8.62 -19.93
C GLY A 148 23.76 -8.24 -21.13
N ARG A 149 24.05 -6.95 -21.32
CA ARG A 149 24.94 -6.43 -22.37
C ARG A 149 26.40 -6.33 -21.91
N LEU A 150 26.68 -6.29 -20.60
CA LEU A 150 28.04 -6.31 -20.05
C LEU A 150 28.63 -7.72 -20.04
N GLU A 151 27.78 -8.75 -19.93
CA GLU A 151 28.17 -10.16 -20.04
C GLU A 151 28.09 -10.71 -21.46
N ALA A 152 27.62 -9.93 -22.44
CA ALA A 152 27.73 -10.31 -23.84
C ALA A 152 29.22 -10.48 -24.14
N PRO A 153 29.71 -11.70 -24.39
CA PRO A 153 31.14 -11.93 -24.49
C PRO A 153 31.62 -11.25 -25.75
N CYS A 154 32.28 -10.10 -25.61
CA CYS A 154 33.17 -9.60 -26.64
C CYS A 154 34.43 -10.49 -26.60
N GLY A 155 34.28 -11.69 -27.16
CA GLY A 155 35.35 -12.65 -27.42
C GLY A 155 36.07 -13.21 -26.18
N SER A 156 35.63 -14.37 -25.70
CA SER A 156 36.44 -15.60 -25.74
C SER A 156 35.81 -16.72 -24.90
N GLN A 157 35.48 -17.80 -25.60
CA GLN A 157 35.70 -19.18 -25.19
C GLN A 157 35.09 -19.65 -23.87
N TRP A 158 34.00 -20.39 -24.02
CA TRP A 158 33.69 -21.58 -23.23
C TRP A 158 34.96 -22.43 -22.98
N GLN A 159 35.63 -22.23 -21.85
CA GLN A 159 36.58 -23.19 -21.28
C GLN A 159 35.91 -23.88 -20.10
N TRP A 160 35.10 -24.89 -20.40
CA TRP A 160 34.80 -25.97 -19.46
C TRP A 160 36.06 -26.82 -19.29
N ASN A 161 36.97 -26.40 -18.41
CA ASN A 161 38.12 -27.22 -18.02
C ASN A 161 38.10 -27.44 -16.50
N GLY A 162 37.86 -28.71 -16.11
CA GLY A 162 38.40 -29.26 -14.88
C GLY A 162 37.44 -29.41 -13.71
N ILE A 163 36.49 -30.34 -13.81
CA ILE A 163 36.21 -31.23 -12.67
C ILE A 163 36.76 -32.60 -13.09
N GLN A 164 38.00 -32.87 -12.67
CA GLN A 164 38.50 -34.23 -12.46
C GLN A 164 38.14 -34.62 -11.04
#